data_AF-A0A063BJT7-F1
#
_entry.id   AF-A0A063BJT7-F1
#
_cell.length_a   1.000
_cell.length_b   1.000
_cell.length_c   1.000
_cell.angle_alpha   90.00
_cell.angle_beta   90.00
_cell.angle_gamma   90.00
#
_symmetry.space_group_name_H-M   'P 1'
#
loop_
_entity.id
_entity.type
_entity.pdbx_description
1 polymer ?
#
loop_
_entity_poly.entity_id
_entity_poly.type
_entity_poly.pdbx_seq_one_letter_code
_entity_poly.pdbx_strand_id
1 'polypeptide(L)'
;MEAPDTDFPVTDLLSRLTADTRSSSEIARLSGVSQPTVSRLRLSDGRRLRRSAPFNKLCSFYGVEPHPSSRRAAGYNELLRDAIVDAWDGSEEHGRALLGVIKSLKGLHGRADDG
;
A
#
# COMPACT_ATOMS: atom_id res chain seq x y z
N MET A 1 15.52 -4.07 -17.07
CA MET A 1 14.40 -3.40 -17.78
C MET A 1 13.31 -3.20 -16.75
N GLU A 2 13.29 -2.03 -16.12
CA GLU A 2 12.36 -1.72 -15.02
C GLU A 2 11.01 -1.35 -15.65
N ALA A 3 9.95 -2.10 -15.34
CA ALA A 3 8.61 -1.82 -15.84
C ALA A 3 8.05 -0.58 -15.12
N PRO A 4 7.34 0.33 -15.82
CA PRO A 4 6.74 1.49 -15.17
C PRO A 4 5.62 1.02 -14.23
N ASP A 5 5.88 1.12 -12.93
CA ASP A 5 4.95 0.83 -11.83
C ASP A 5 3.94 1.98 -11.66
N THR A 6 3.23 2.32 -12.73
CA THR A 6 2.23 3.39 -12.76
C THR A 6 0.90 2.84 -13.24
N ASP A 7 -0.16 3.10 -12.45
CA ASP A 7 -1.58 3.14 -12.85
C ASP A 7 -2.51 1.99 -12.43
N PHE A 8 -2.02 0.90 -11.84
CA PHE A 8 -2.91 -0.19 -11.38
C PHE A 8 -3.99 0.23 -10.35
N PRO A 9 -3.68 1.03 -9.29
CA PRO A 9 -4.72 1.46 -8.34
C PRO A 9 -5.64 2.56 -8.88
N VAL A 10 -5.21 3.31 -9.90
CA VAL A 10 -6.03 4.35 -10.53
C VAL A 10 -7.08 3.72 -11.44
N THR A 11 -6.67 2.72 -12.23
CA THR A 11 -7.57 1.99 -13.14
C THR A 11 -8.62 1.16 -12.39
N ASP A 12 -8.25 0.46 -11.32
CA ASP A 12 -9.22 -0.29 -10.47
C ASP A 12 -10.20 0.67 -9.78
N LEU A 13 -9.71 1.79 -9.23
CA LEU A 13 -10.59 2.79 -8.62
C LEU A 13 -11.62 3.34 -9.63
N LEU A 14 -11.17 3.68 -10.84
CA LEU A 14 -12.05 4.22 -11.88
C LEU A 14 -13.05 3.20 -12.36
N SER A 15 -12.63 1.94 -12.55
CA SER A 15 -13.53 0.85 -12.93
C SER A 15 -14.67 0.72 -11.92
N ARG A 16 -14.35 0.67 -10.62
CA ARG A 16 -15.34 0.58 -9.54
C ARG A 16 -16.21 1.83 -9.42
N LEU A 17 -15.61 3.02 -9.53
CA LEU A 17 -16.34 4.28 -9.47
C LEU A 17 -17.32 4.46 -10.63
N THR A 18 -16.96 4.02 -11.83
CA THR A 18 -17.83 4.09 -13.01
C THR A 18 -18.95 3.04 -12.94
N ALA A 19 -18.63 1.83 -12.48
CA ALA A 19 -19.57 0.74 -12.28
C ALA A 19 -20.54 0.94 -11.10
N ASP A 20 -20.25 1.86 -10.18
CA ASP A 20 -21.11 2.14 -9.03
C ASP A 20 -22.47 2.73 -9.50
N THR A 21 -23.55 2.05 -9.15
CA THR A 21 -24.92 2.43 -9.51
C THR A 21 -25.44 3.59 -8.68
N ARG A 22 -24.77 3.95 -7.58
CA ARG A 22 -25.15 5.07 -6.73
C ARG A 22 -24.93 6.40 -7.45
N SER A 23 -25.72 7.39 -7.05
CA SER A 23 -25.55 8.76 -7.55
C SER A 23 -24.27 9.40 -7.01
N SER A 24 -23.71 10.37 -7.73
CA SER A 24 -22.49 11.07 -7.28
C SER A 24 -22.67 11.78 -5.93
N SER A 25 -23.90 12.21 -5.60
CA SER A 25 -24.23 12.82 -4.30
C SER A 25 -24.26 11.80 -3.18
N GLU A 26 -24.73 10.59 -3.47
CA GLU A 26 -24.75 9.48 -2.52
C GLU A 26 -23.34 8.95 -2.24
N ILE A 27 -22.53 8.75 -3.29
CA ILE A 27 -21.12 8.37 -3.14
C ILE A 27 -20.38 9.43 -2.33
N ALA A 28 -20.57 10.71 -2.63
CA ALA A 28 -19.97 11.81 -1.89
C ALA A 28 -20.28 11.79 -0.39
N ARG A 29 -21.56 11.56 -0.04
CA ARG A 29 -22.02 11.47 1.34
C ARG A 29 -21.37 10.29 2.08
N LEU A 30 -21.25 9.13 1.42
CA LEU A 30 -20.71 7.92 2.04
C LEU A 30 -19.18 7.92 2.11
N SER A 31 -18.49 8.49 1.11
CA SER A 31 -17.03 8.50 1.02
C SER A 31 -16.39 9.72 1.68
N GLY A 32 -17.17 10.71 2.11
CA GLY A 32 -16.66 11.95 2.71
C GLY A 32 -15.86 12.82 1.73
N VAL A 33 -16.19 12.73 0.43
CA VAL A 33 -15.62 13.53 -0.67
C VAL A 33 -16.72 14.40 -1.25
N SER A 34 -16.41 15.60 -1.76
CA SER A 34 -17.44 16.46 -2.33
C SER A 34 -18.02 15.90 -3.64
N GLN A 35 -19.33 16.05 -3.84
CA GLN A 35 -20.02 15.61 -5.06
C GLN A 35 -19.39 16.13 -6.36
N PRO A 36 -18.94 17.41 -6.47
CA PRO A 36 -18.27 17.88 -7.68
C PRO A 36 -16.97 17.14 -7.98
N THR A 37 -16.28 16.66 -6.93
CA THR A 37 -15.05 15.87 -7.07
C THR A 37 -15.37 14.47 -7.58
N VAL A 38 -16.37 13.81 -7.01
CA VAL A 38 -16.84 12.49 -7.47
C VAL A 38 -17.29 12.54 -8.94
N SER A 39 -18.09 13.56 -9.30
CA SER A 39 -18.57 13.75 -10.66
C SER A 39 -17.42 13.95 -11.65
N ARG A 40 -16.45 14.83 -11.32
CA ARG A 40 -15.27 15.06 -12.15
C ARG A 40 -14.44 13.78 -12.31
N LEU A 41 -14.19 13.04 -11.23
CA LEU A 41 -13.43 11.79 -11.29
C LEU A 41 -14.11 10.72 -12.16
N ARG A 42 -15.43 10.59 -12.06
CA ARG A 42 -16.21 9.61 -12.86
C ARG A 42 -16.21 9.92 -14.35
N LEU A 43 -16.11 11.21 -14.71
CA LEU A 43 -16.02 11.68 -16.10
C LEU A 43 -14.58 11.79 -16.60
N SER A 44 -13.59 11.71 -15.70
CA SER A 44 -12.18 11.74 -16.05
C SER A 44 -11.79 10.31 -16.41
N ASP A 45 -11.65 10.01 -17.71
CA ASP A 45 -11.17 8.72 -18.26
C ASP A 45 -9.71 8.38 -17.86
N GLY A 46 -9.35 8.52 -16.59
CA GLY A 46 -8.00 8.28 -16.05
C GLY A 46 -6.92 9.24 -16.53
N ARG A 47 -7.21 10.14 -17.47
CA ARG A 47 -6.23 11.12 -17.96
C ARG A 47 -5.93 12.15 -16.87
N ARG A 48 -4.79 11.95 -16.19
CA ARG A 48 -4.15 12.86 -15.19
C ARG A 48 -4.76 12.85 -13.78
N LEU A 49 -5.07 11.67 -13.24
CA LEU A 49 -5.41 11.57 -11.82
C LEU A 49 -4.15 11.50 -10.95
N ARG A 50 -3.87 12.59 -10.24
CA ARG A 50 -2.82 12.64 -9.21
C ARG A 50 -3.36 12.12 -7.88
N ARG A 51 -2.56 11.32 -7.16
CA ARG A 51 -2.84 10.93 -5.77
C ARG A 51 -3.12 12.19 -4.93
N SER A 52 -4.34 12.30 -4.43
CA SER A 52 -4.86 13.44 -3.68
C SER A 52 -5.72 12.95 -2.52
N ALA A 53 -5.97 13.79 -1.51
CA ALA A 53 -6.79 13.39 -0.36
C ALA A 53 -8.18 12.84 -0.76
N PRO A 54 -8.90 13.42 -1.75
CA PRO A 54 -10.14 12.85 -2.26
C PRO A 54 -9.97 11.48 -2.94
N PHE A 55 -8.89 11.30 -3.69
CA PHE A 55 -8.56 10.02 -4.32
C PHE A 55 -8.33 8.93 -3.27
N ASN A 56 -7.54 9.22 -2.22
CA ASN A 56 -7.29 8.27 -1.14
C ASN A 56 -8.58 7.88 -0.39
N LYS A 57 -9.47 8.83 -0.15
CA LYS A 57 -10.78 8.57 0.48
C LYS A 57 -11.64 7.65 -0.38
N LEU A 58 -11.68 7.86 -1.70
CA LEU A 58 -12.42 6.99 -2.62
C LEU A 58 -11.77 5.60 -2.72
N CYS A 59 -10.44 5.53 -2.75
CA CYS A 59 -9.69 4.28 -2.64
C CYS A 59 -10.11 3.47 -1.40
N SER A 60 -10.05 4.07 -0.21
CA SER A 60 -10.50 3.42 1.04
C SER A 60 -11.98 3.04 0.98
N PHE A 61 -12.85 3.91 0.44
CA PHE A 61 -14.28 3.65 0.32
C PHE A 61 -14.61 2.44 -0.56
N TYR A 62 -13.88 2.23 -1.66
CA TYR A 62 -14.07 1.08 -2.56
C TYR A 62 -13.21 -0.14 -2.22
N GLY A 63 -12.46 -0.10 -1.10
CA GLY A 63 -11.51 -1.15 -0.74
C GLY A 63 -10.36 -1.30 -1.75
N VAL A 64 -10.14 -0.31 -2.62
CA VAL A 64 -8.99 -0.24 -3.51
C VAL A 64 -7.88 0.35 -2.68
N GLU A 65 -7.06 -0.49 -2.04
CA GLU A 65 -5.97 0.11 -1.31
C GLU A 65 -4.99 0.77 -2.27
N PRO A 66 -4.66 2.04 -2.03
CA PRO A 66 -3.62 2.71 -2.76
C PRO A 66 -2.31 2.09 -2.29
N HIS A 67 -1.87 0.98 -2.88
CA HIS A 67 -0.64 0.29 -2.47
C HIS A 67 0.50 1.32 -2.39
N PRO A 68 1.06 1.57 -1.19
CA PRO A 68 2.25 2.37 -1.03
C PRO A 68 3.26 1.44 -0.38
N SER A 69 3.71 0.38 -1.06
CA SER A 69 4.73 -0.55 -0.54
C SER A 69 4.44 -1.23 0.83
N SER A 70 3.35 -0.89 1.54
CA SER A 70 3.14 -1.22 2.95
C SER A 70 2.44 -2.55 3.15
N ARG A 71 1.62 -3.02 2.20
CA ARG A 71 1.02 -4.35 2.29
C ARG A 71 2.01 -5.47 1.94
N ARG A 72 2.93 -5.22 1.00
CA ARG A 72 4.12 -6.08 0.82
C ARG A 72 5.00 -6.06 2.06
N ALA A 73 5.27 -4.88 2.64
CA ALA A 73 6.04 -4.81 3.88
C ALA A 73 5.31 -5.45 5.07
N ALA A 74 3.98 -5.35 5.18
CA ALA A 74 3.20 -6.00 6.23
C ALA A 74 3.23 -7.53 6.07
N GLY A 75 2.98 -8.05 4.87
CA GLY A 75 3.13 -9.48 4.60
C GLY A 75 4.57 -9.97 4.76
N TYR A 76 5.56 -9.17 4.39
CA TYR A 76 6.97 -9.52 4.59
C TYR A 76 7.41 -9.43 6.06
N ASN A 77 6.84 -8.50 6.82
CA ASN A 77 7.03 -8.40 8.28
C ASN A 77 6.39 -9.59 9.00
N GLU A 78 5.22 -10.03 8.55
CA GLU A 78 4.56 -11.25 9.04
C GLU A 78 5.41 -12.48 8.69
N LEU A 79 5.83 -12.64 7.43
CA LEU A 79 6.72 -13.73 7.02
C LEU A 79 8.06 -13.74 7.76
N LEU A 80 8.66 -12.58 8.00
CA LEU A 80 9.89 -12.46 8.78
C LEU A 80 9.67 -12.83 10.25
N ARG A 81 8.55 -12.38 10.84
CA ARG A 81 8.17 -12.75 12.20
C ARG A 81 7.96 -14.25 12.31
N ASP A 82 7.22 -14.84 11.38
CA ASP A 82 6.91 -16.26 11.36
C ASP A 82 8.19 -17.09 11.19
N ALA A 83 9.09 -16.68 10.28
CA ALA A 83 10.38 -17.34 10.11
C ALA A 83 11.27 -17.26 11.36
N ILE A 84 11.24 -16.14 12.10
CA ILE A 84 11.95 -16.01 13.38
C ILE A 84 11.33 -16.94 14.43
N VAL A 85 9.99 -17.01 14.50
CA VAL A 85 9.28 -17.88 15.45
C VAL A 85 9.54 -19.36 15.15
N ASP A 86 9.54 -19.75 13.87
CA ASP A 86 9.83 -21.12 13.42
C ASP A 86 11.29 -21.53 13.69
N ALA A 87 12.23 -20.60 13.51
CA ALA A 87 13.65 -20.86 13.76
C ALA A 87 13.98 -20.89 15.26
N TRP A 88 13.15 -20.27 16.12
CA TRP A 88 13.44 -20.11 17.54
C TRP A 88 13.17 -21.38 18.35
N ASP A 89 14.20 -21.92 19.01
CA ASP A 89 14.11 -23.14 19.81
C ASP A 89 13.80 -22.94 21.32
N GLY A 90 13.60 -21.70 21.76
CA GLY A 90 13.35 -21.38 23.17
C GLY A 90 14.60 -21.00 23.98
N SER A 91 15.80 -21.24 23.47
CA SER A 91 17.04 -21.08 24.24
C SER A 91 17.64 -19.67 24.18
N GLU A 92 18.33 -19.30 25.26
CA GLU A 92 19.02 -18.01 25.36
C GLU A 92 20.17 -17.89 24.34
N GLU A 93 20.89 -18.99 24.08
CA GLU A 93 21.98 -19.05 23.10
C GLU A 93 21.48 -18.78 21.68
N HIS A 94 20.35 -19.41 21.30
CA HIS A 94 19.76 -19.18 19.98
C HIS A 94 19.24 -17.75 19.84
N GLY A 95 18.71 -17.17 20.91
CA GLY A 95 18.30 -15.78 20.91
C GLY A 95 19.43 -14.78 20.77
N ARG A 96 20.57 -15.04 21.41
CA ARG A 96 21.77 -14.23 21.24
C ARG A 96 22.28 -14.31 19.80
N ALA A 97 22.23 -15.49 19.17
CA ALA A 97 22.63 -15.69 17.78
C ALA A 97 21.72 -14.94 16.79
N LEU A 98 20.39 -15.07 16.92
CA LEU A 98 19.41 -14.35 16.09
C LEU A 98 19.55 -12.83 16.22
N LEU A 99 19.72 -12.35 17.45
CA LEU A 99 19.96 -10.92 17.71
C LEU A 99 21.26 -10.43 17.07
N GLY A 100 22.32 -11.25 17.09
CA GLY A 100 23.59 -10.96 16.42
C GLY A 100 23.44 -10.78 14.92
N VAL A 101 22.74 -11.71 14.26
CA VAL A 101 22.48 -11.66 12.80
C VAL A 101 21.69 -10.40 12.43
N ILE A 102 20.61 -10.09 13.16
CA ILE A 102 19.78 -8.90 12.90
C ILE A 102 20.61 -7.62 13.03
N LYS A 103 21.50 -7.53 14.03
CA LYS A 103 22.39 -6.37 14.21
C LYS A 103 23.44 -6.27 13.10
N SER A 104 24.02 -7.39 12.66
CA SER A 104 24.97 -7.41 11.54
C SER A 104 24.32 -6.99 10.23
N LEU A 105 23.08 -7.42 9.96
CA LEU A 105 22.30 -6.97 8.81
C LEU A 105 22.06 -5.45 8.83
N LYS A 106 21.79 -4.87 10.00
CA LYS A 106 21.66 -3.41 10.17
C LYS A 106 22.95 -2.67 9.85
N GLY A 107 24.12 -3.26 10.16
CA GLY A 107 25.43 -2.67 9.84
C GLY A 107 25.78 -2.70 8.34
N LEU A 108 25.23 -3.63 7.57
CA LEU A 108 25.49 -3.73 6.12
C LEU A 108 24.79 -2.64 5.31
N HIS A 109 23.65 -2.13 5.77
CA HIS A 109 22.93 -1.06 5.10
C HIS A 109 23.70 0.28 5.10
N GLY A 110 24.50 0.53 6.14
CA GLY A 110 25.34 1.74 6.23
C GLY A 110 26.59 1.73 5.34
N ARG A 111 26.93 0.60 4.71
CA ARG A 111 28.11 0.47 3.83
C ARG A 111 27.77 0.47 2.33
N ALA A 112 26.47 0.50 2.00
CA ALA A 112 25.99 0.49 0.61
C ALA A 112 25.75 1.90 0.03
N ASP A 113 25.74 2.95 0.86
CA ASP A 113 25.57 4.36 0.45
C ASP A 113 26.90 5.14 0.29
N ASP A 114 28.05 4.54 0.65
CA ASP A 114 29.40 5.11 0.48
C ASP A 114 30.17 4.41 -0.66
N GLY A 115 29.61 4.39 -1.88
CA GLY A 115 30.21 3.80 -3.08
C GLY A 115 30.00 4.64 -4.32
#